data_AF-A0A954REY5-F1
#
_entry.id   AF-A0A954REY5-F1
#
_cell.length_a   1.000
_cell.length_b   1.000
_cell.length_c   1.000
_cell.angle_alpha   90.00
_cell.angle_beta   90.00
_cell.angle_gamma   90.00
#
_symmetry.space_group_name_H-M   'P 1'
#
loop_
_entity.id
_entity.type
_entity.pdbx_description
1 polymer ?
#
loop_
_entity_poly.entity_id
_entity_poly.type
_entity_poly.pdbx_seq_one_letter_code
_entity_poly.pdbx_strand_id
1 'polypeptide(L)'
;MRRVRFVADRSSTQQGSPAARIGVWCGTMAAIALLLLTGFWALGTVENSIRRKLAEDMRTILRADLAALRTWLESHKATARVAATRPDVAQIAREIVALDREGSTPLGDLRRLELQTELNVTFDTISHSHGYEGFALVDGGGRILAAFDPRFVGQRIHADRLETIGRAMEGETVVTRPFPWRLVSPSRSTETQEATMFVATPMHDDRQQPIAVLALRIPPEREFTEILQIARSGESGETYAFDRDGWLLSDSRFRDQLKSLGIMPADSDESPVLRVSIRDPGVDLTRGRKANLPRDEQPLTHMAANAIDAGIRGDDSIHVNVDGYADY
;
A
#
# COMPACT_ATOMS: atom_id res chain seq x y z
N MET A 1 70.22 -51.93 -72.71
CA MET A 1 69.49 -52.95 -71.93
C MET A 1 68.79 -52.26 -70.75
N ARG A 2 67.54 -52.67 -70.47
CA ARG A 2 66.64 -52.32 -69.36
C ARG A 2 65.99 -50.93 -69.29
N ARG A 3 64.66 -50.98 -69.45
CA ARG A 3 63.61 -49.98 -69.18
C ARG A 3 63.49 -49.68 -67.68
N VAL A 4 63.09 -48.46 -67.32
CA VAL A 4 62.16 -48.21 -66.20
C VAL A 4 61.14 -47.16 -66.64
N ARG A 5 59.87 -47.47 -66.36
CA ARG A 5 58.65 -46.74 -66.75
C ARG A 5 58.49 -45.44 -65.94
N PHE A 6 58.05 -44.42 -66.65
CA PHE A 6 57.27 -43.29 -66.13
C PHE A 6 55.92 -43.79 -65.59
N VAL A 7 55.56 -43.41 -64.36
CA VAL A 7 54.17 -43.29 -63.92
C VAL A 7 54.04 -41.87 -63.39
N ALA A 8 53.54 -40.97 -64.24
CA ALA A 8 53.12 -39.64 -63.80
C ALA A 8 51.69 -39.78 -63.28
N ASP A 9 51.55 -39.62 -61.97
CA ASP A 9 50.25 -39.48 -61.31
C ASP A 9 49.60 -38.17 -61.78
N ARG A 10 48.60 -38.28 -62.67
CA ARG A 10 47.74 -37.15 -63.05
C ARG A 10 46.59 -37.12 -62.06
N SER A 11 46.77 -36.38 -60.97
CA SER A 11 45.66 -35.94 -60.14
C SER A 11 44.81 -34.94 -60.94
N SER A 12 43.71 -35.45 -61.48
CA SER A 12 42.64 -34.67 -62.09
C SER A 12 42.01 -33.74 -61.04
N THR A 13 42.42 -32.47 -61.04
CA THR A 13 41.72 -31.40 -60.33
C THR A 13 40.43 -31.13 -61.10
N GLN A 14 39.34 -31.76 -60.66
CA GLN A 14 38.00 -31.53 -61.17
C GLN A 14 37.57 -30.10 -60.77
N GLN A 15 37.76 -29.14 -61.68
CA GLN A 15 37.29 -27.76 -61.52
C GLN A 15 35.76 -27.77 -61.57
N GLY A 16 35.11 -27.70 -60.40
CA GLY A 16 33.65 -27.64 -60.29
C GLY A 16 33.06 -26.47 -61.07
N SER A 17 31.98 -26.71 -61.80
CA SER A 17 31.30 -25.70 -62.62
C SER A 17 30.85 -24.50 -61.76
N PRO A 18 30.86 -23.26 -62.29
CA PRO A 18 30.45 -22.07 -61.55
C PRO A 18 29.01 -22.17 -60.99
N ALA A 19 28.12 -22.92 -61.64
CA ALA A 19 26.78 -23.22 -61.15
C ALA A 19 26.77 -24.06 -59.86
N ALA A 20 27.69 -25.02 -59.71
CA ALA A 20 27.80 -25.83 -58.49
C ALA A 20 28.28 -25.00 -57.29
N ARG A 21 29.15 -24.00 -57.52
CA ARG A 21 29.62 -23.08 -56.47
C ARG A 21 28.50 -22.15 -56.01
N ILE A 22 27.69 -21.64 -56.93
CA ILE A 22 26.52 -20.79 -56.59
C ILE A 22 25.48 -21.57 -55.76
N GLY A 23 25.23 -22.85 -56.08
CA GLY A 23 24.33 -23.71 -55.30
C GLY A 23 24.77 -23.91 -53.84
N VAL A 24 26.08 -24.08 -53.61
CA VAL A 24 26.65 -24.19 -52.24
C VAL A 24 26.49 -22.88 -51.46
N TRP A 25 26.68 -21.72 -52.10
CA TRP A 25 26.47 -20.41 -51.47
C TRP A 25 24.99 -20.15 -51.15
N CYS A 26 24.07 -20.52 -52.05
CA CYS A 26 22.63 -20.42 -51.76
C CYS A 26 22.20 -21.34 -50.61
N GLY A 27 22.70 -22.58 -50.56
CA GLY A 27 22.40 -23.51 -49.47
C GLY A 27 22.94 -23.07 -48.11
N THR A 28 24.16 -22.52 -48.08
CA THR A 28 24.75 -21.98 -46.84
C THR A 28 24.04 -20.71 -46.37
N MET A 29 23.68 -19.79 -47.26
CA MET A 29 22.88 -18.62 -46.90
C MET A 29 21.48 -19.00 -46.38
N ALA A 30 20.83 -19.99 -47.00
CA ALA A 30 19.54 -20.50 -46.52
C ALA A 30 19.65 -21.13 -45.12
N ALA A 31 20.72 -21.88 -44.84
CA ALA A 31 20.98 -22.44 -43.51
C ALA A 31 21.23 -21.36 -42.45
N ILE A 32 21.99 -20.31 -42.79
CA ILE A 32 22.22 -19.16 -41.89
C ILE A 32 20.90 -18.43 -41.64
N ALA A 33 20.11 -18.16 -42.69
CA ALA A 33 18.81 -17.51 -42.55
C ALA A 33 17.86 -18.31 -41.66
N LEU A 34 17.85 -19.65 -41.79
CA LEU A 34 17.07 -20.53 -40.94
C LEU A 34 17.51 -20.46 -39.48
N LEU A 35 18.82 -20.48 -39.21
CA LEU A 35 19.36 -20.35 -37.85
C LEU A 35 19.04 -18.99 -37.22
N LEU A 36 19.12 -17.92 -38.00
CA LEU A 36 18.74 -16.58 -37.53
C LEU A 36 17.25 -16.50 -37.23
N LEU A 37 16.41 -17.12 -38.07
CA LEU A 37 14.96 -17.10 -37.89
C LEU A 37 14.52 -17.94 -36.70
N THR A 38 15.10 -19.13 -36.49
CA THR A 38 14.84 -19.94 -35.30
C THR A 38 15.38 -19.28 -34.03
N GLY A 39 16.56 -18.65 -34.11
CA GLY A 39 17.12 -17.85 -33.02
C GLY A 39 16.22 -16.68 -32.64
N PHE A 40 15.76 -15.90 -33.62
CA PHE A 40 14.82 -14.79 -33.40
C PHE A 40 13.49 -15.26 -32.79
N TRP A 41 12.92 -16.35 -33.32
CA TRP A 41 11.69 -16.93 -32.80
C TRP A 41 11.85 -17.46 -31.37
N ALA A 42 12.99 -18.11 -31.08
CA ALA A 42 13.33 -18.57 -29.74
C ALA A 42 13.49 -17.40 -28.76
N LEU A 43 14.20 -16.33 -29.13
CA LEU A 43 14.34 -15.12 -28.30
C LEU A 43 12.98 -14.49 -27.98
N GLY A 44 12.12 -14.29 -29.00
CA GLY A 44 10.79 -13.74 -28.78
C GLY A 44 9.90 -14.63 -27.92
N THR A 45 10.05 -15.96 -28.02
CA THR A 45 9.33 -16.91 -27.17
C THR A 45 9.79 -16.84 -25.72
N VAL A 46 11.10 -16.72 -25.49
CA VAL A 46 11.69 -16.56 -24.15
C VAL A 46 11.25 -15.24 -23.53
N GLU A 47 11.34 -14.12 -24.26
CA GLU A 47 10.91 -12.80 -23.79
C GLU A 47 9.43 -12.81 -23.36
N ASN A 48 8.54 -13.32 -24.22
CA ASN A 48 7.12 -13.42 -23.90
C ASN A 48 6.85 -14.33 -22.69
N SER A 49 7.65 -15.37 -22.50
CA SER A 49 7.51 -16.26 -21.35
C SER A 49 7.96 -15.58 -20.05
N ILE A 50 9.03 -14.79 -20.08
CA ILE A 50 9.48 -13.98 -18.95
C ILE A 50 8.42 -12.93 -18.60
N ARG A 51 7.90 -12.18 -19.59
CA ARG A 51 6.85 -11.18 -19.42
C ARG A 51 5.58 -11.78 -18.80
N ARG A 52 5.12 -12.94 -19.31
CA ARG A 52 3.96 -13.66 -18.74
C ARG A 52 4.20 -14.10 -17.31
N LYS A 53 5.37 -14.69 -17.02
CA LYS A 53 5.73 -15.12 -15.67
C LYS A 53 5.74 -13.94 -14.69
N LEU A 54 6.36 -12.82 -15.08
CA LEU A 54 6.36 -11.61 -14.26
C LEU A 54 4.93 -11.13 -13.97
N ALA A 55 4.06 -11.12 -14.98
CA ALA A 55 2.66 -10.74 -14.81
C ALA A 55 1.89 -11.68 -13.87
N GLU A 56 2.13 -12.98 -13.97
CA GLU A 56 1.53 -13.99 -13.08
C GLU A 56 2.03 -13.87 -11.64
N ASP A 57 3.34 -13.66 -11.45
CA ASP A 57 3.97 -13.46 -10.15
C ASP A 57 3.39 -12.20 -9.46
N MET A 58 3.34 -11.06 -10.17
CA MET A 58 2.76 -9.80 -9.64
C MET A 58 1.29 -9.96 -9.24
N ARG A 59 0.47 -10.64 -10.06
CA ARG A 59 -0.93 -10.93 -9.71
C ARG A 59 -1.04 -11.80 -8.47
N THR A 60 -0.19 -12.81 -8.35
CA THR A 60 -0.23 -13.76 -7.24
C THR A 60 0.14 -13.07 -5.94
N ILE A 61 1.19 -12.24 -5.94
CA ILE A 61 1.60 -11.43 -4.80
C ILE A 61 0.48 -10.48 -4.39
N LEU A 62 -0.03 -9.67 -5.32
CA LEU A 62 -1.10 -8.70 -5.00
C LEU A 62 -2.35 -9.40 -4.44
N ARG A 63 -2.72 -10.57 -4.96
CA ARG A 63 -3.85 -11.36 -4.40
C ARG A 63 -3.58 -11.83 -2.98
N ALA A 64 -2.37 -12.28 -2.68
CA ALA A 64 -1.99 -12.69 -1.35
C ALA A 64 -2.02 -11.51 -0.38
N ASP A 65 -1.47 -10.37 -0.77
CA ASP A 65 -1.46 -9.14 0.03
C ASP A 65 -2.89 -8.64 0.31
N LEU A 66 -3.77 -8.63 -0.71
CA LEU A 66 -5.17 -8.26 -0.54
C LEU A 66 -5.92 -9.23 0.40
N ALA A 67 -5.64 -10.53 0.32
CA ALA A 67 -6.24 -11.52 1.21
C ALA A 67 -5.77 -11.34 2.67
N ALA A 68 -4.48 -11.09 2.86
CA ALA A 68 -3.89 -10.80 4.17
C ALA A 68 -4.46 -9.50 4.76
N LEU A 69 -4.53 -8.41 3.98
CA LEU A 69 -5.11 -7.15 4.41
C LEU A 69 -6.59 -7.29 4.79
N ARG A 70 -7.39 -8.01 4.00
CA ARG A 70 -8.80 -8.26 4.33
C ARG A 70 -8.95 -9.03 5.64
N THR A 71 -8.12 -10.05 5.84
CA THR A 71 -8.13 -10.84 7.08
C THR A 71 -7.74 -9.98 8.28
N TRP A 72 -6.72 -9.14 8.12
CA TRP A 72 -6.26 -8.19 9.13
C TRP A 72 -7.32 -7.14 9.49
N LEU A 73 -7.97 -6.55 8.49
CA LEU A 73 -9.08 -5.61 8.70
C LEU A 73 -10.24 -6.25 9.48
N GLU A 74 -10.64 -7.46 9.10
CA GLU A 74 -11.72 -8.19 9.80
C GLU A 74 -11.32 -8.60 11.22
N SER A 75 -10.05 -8.93 11.46
CA SER A 75 -9.52 -9.17 12.80
C SER A 75 -9.67 -7.93 13.69
N HIS A 76 -9.26 -6.75 13.21
CA HIS A 76 -9.45 -5.49 13.96
C HIS A 76 -10.92 -5.18 14.23
N LYS A 77 -11.81 -5.40 13.26
CA LYS A 77 -13.26 -5.24 13.47
C LYS A 77 -13.79 -6.21 14.53
N ALA A 78 -13.33 -7.46 14.54
CA ALA A 78 -13.72 -8.44 15.55
C ALA A 78 -13.23 -8.03 16.95
N THR A 79 -11.96 -7.64 17.09
CA THR A 79 -11.38 -7.17 18.35
C THR A 79 -12.10 -5.93 18.88
N ALA A 80 -12.42 -4.96 18.03
CA ALA A 80 -13.17 -3.77 18.43
C ALA A 80 -14.56 -4.12 18.96
N ARG A 81 -15.30 -5.00 18.27
CA ARG A 81 -16.62 -5.48 18.73
C ARG A 81 -16.54 -6.20 20.07
N VAL A 82 -15.52 -7.03 20.27
CA VAL A 82 -15.29 -7.70 21.55
C VAL A 82 -15.01 -6.65 22.64
N ALA A 83 -14.12 -5.69 22.38
CA ALA A 83 -13.82 -4.61 23.33
C ALA A 83 -15.08 -3.80 23.72
N ALA A 84 -15.93 -3.48 22.74
CA ALA A 84 -17.16 -2.72 22.94
C ALA A 84 -18.24 -3.47 23.75
N THR A 85 -18.24 -4.80 23.71
CA THR A 85 -19.23 -5.64 24.42
C THR A 85 -18.75 -6.10 25.80
N ARG A 86 -17.52 -5.78 26.19
CA ARG A 86 -17.03 -6.10 27.54
C ARG A 86 -17.86 -5.34 28.60
N PRO A 87 -18.34 -5.99 29.66
CA PRO A 87 -19.19 -5.34 30.66
C PRO A 87 -18.57 -4.10 31.33
N ASP A 88 -17.26 -4.15 31.61
CA ASP A 88 -16.50 -3.04 32.18
C ASP A 88 -16.49 -1.81 31.24
N VAL A 89 -16.11 -2.01 29.97
CA VAL A 89 -16.08 -0.94 28.96
C VAL A 89 -17.48 -0.41 28.66
N ALA A 90 -18.46 -1.30 28.48
CA ALA A 90 -19.84 -0.93 28.13
C ALA A 90 -20.55 -0.17 29.27
N GLN A 91 -20.30 -0.54 30.53
CA GLN A 91 -20.86 0.19 31.67
C GLN A 91 -20.26 1.59 31.79
N ILE A 92 -18.93 1.71 31.70
CA ILE A 92 -18.25 3.01 31.79
C ILE A 92 -18.69 3.93 30.65
N ALA A 93 -18.76 3.42 29.42
CA ALA A 93 -19.20 4.21 28.27
C ALA A 93 -20.64 4.72 28.43
N ARG A 94 -21.57 3.89 28.93
CA ARG A 94 -22.96 4.32 29.22
C ARG A 94 -23.00 5.44 30.26
N GLU A 95 -22.22 5.33 31.32
CA GLU A 95 -22.17 6.34 32.37
C GLU A 95 -21.60 7.67 31.85
N ILE A 96 -20.52 7.63 31.06
CA ILE A 96 -19.96 8.83 30.41
C ILE A 96 -20.97 9.49 29.48
N VAL A 97 -21.69 8.71 28.66
CA VAL A 97 -22.73 9.24 27.76
C VAL A 97 -23.89 9.85 28.55
N ALA A 98 -24.29 9.26 29.67
CA ALA A 98 -25.34 9.80 30.53
C ALA A 98 -24.92 11.14 31.16
N LEU A 99 -23.71 11.19 31.73
CA LEU A 99 -23.13 12.43 32.28
C LEU A 99 -23.00 13.53 31.23
N ASP A 100 -22.75 13.18 29.97
CA ASP A 100 -22.69 14.16 28.90
C ASP A 100 -24.05 14.76 28.54
N ARG A 101 -25.11 13.94 28.56
CA ARG A 101 -26.49 14.40 28.32
C ARG A 101 -27.01 15.30 29.43
N GLU A 102 -26.59 15.07 30.67
CA GLU A 102 -26.96 15.89 31.85
C GLU A 102 -26.28 17.26 31.86
N GLY A 103 -25.19 17.42 31.09
CA GLY A 103 -24.39 18.65 31.03
C GLY A 103 -23.36 18.77 32.16
N SER A 104 -22.51 19.80 32.09
CA SER A 104 -21.42 19.99 33.04
C SER A 104 -21.93 20.38 34.43
N THR A 105 -21.67 19.52 35.41
CA THR A 105 -21.85 19.78 36.83
C THR A 105 -20.54 19.45 37.55
N PRO A 106 -20.17 20.15 38.65
CA PRO A 106 -18.90 19.89 39.33
C PRO A 106 -18.71 18.43 39.78
N LEU A 107 -19.78 17.79 40.25
CA LEU A 107 -19.77 16.37 40.63
C LEU A 107 -19.71 15.44 39.40
N GLY A 108 -20.46 15.76 38.34
CA GLY A 108 -20.43 14.98 37.10
C GLY A 108 -19.08 15.06 36.37
N ASP A 109 -18.43 16.22 36.40
CA ASP A 109 -17.10 16.42 35.82
C ASP A 109 -16.03 15.63 36.57
N LEU A 110 -16.10 15.58 37.92
CA LEU A 110 -15.23 14.72 38.73
C LEU A 110 -15.46 13.24 38.42
N ARG A 111 -16.72 12.81 38.36
CA ARG A 111 -17.08 11.43 38.03
C ARG A 111 -16.60 11.02 36.64
N ARG A 112 -16.72 11.92 35.65
CA ARG A 112 -16.20 11.70 34.29
C ARG A 112 -14.70 11.48 34.28
N LEU A 113 -13.95 12.24 35.08
CA LEU A 113 -12.49 12.09 35.19
C LEU A 113 -12.10 10.73 35.80
N GLU A 114 -12.83 10.27 36.81
CA GLU A 114 -12.66 8.92 37.38
C GLU A 114 -12.89 7.84 36.34
N LEU A 115 -14.03 7.91 35.63
CA LEU A 115 -14.42 6.96 34.58
C LEU A 115 -13.43 6.94 33.41
N GLN A 116 -12.89 8.09 33.02
CA GLN A 116 -11.84 8.18 32.00
C GLN A 116 -10.55 7.48 32.47
N THR A 117 -10.19 7.62 33.74
CA THR A 117 -9.02 6.94 34.32
C THR A 117 -9.22 5.42 34.32
N GLU A 118 -10.42 4.96 34.69
CA GLU A 118 -10.77 3.53 34.64
C GLU A 118 -10.72 2.97 33.21
N LEU A 119 -11.26 3.70 32.23
CA LEU A 119 -11.14 3.37 30.80
C LEU A 119 -9.68 3.28 30.35
N ASN A 120 -8.83 4.21 30.76
CA ASN A 120 -7.40 4.20 30.42
C ASN A 120 -6.72 2.92 30.92
N VAL A 121 -6.99 2.50 32.16
CA VAL A 121 -6.44 1.25 32.73
C VAL A 121 -6.94 0.02 31.96
N THR A 122 -8.24 -0.03 31.64
CA THR A 122 -8.83 -1.13 30.88
C THR A 122 -8.26 -1.21 29.46
N PHE A 123 -8.12 -0.06 28.80
CA PHE A 123 -7.57 0.00 27.45
C PHE A 123 -6.05 -0.19 27.39
N ASP A 124 -5.31 0.08 28.46
CA ASP A 124 -3.88 -0.23 28.51
C ASP A 124 -3.64 -1.75 28.31
N THR A 125 -4.49 -2.58 28.92
CA THR A 125 -4.44 -4.05 28.76
C THR A 125 -4.79 -4.50 27.34
N ILE A 126 -5.80 -3.87 26.72
CA ILE A 126 -6.25 -4.19 25.35
C ILE A 126 -5.22 -3.70 24.31
N SER A 127 -4.62 -2.54 24.55
CA SER A 127 -3.66 -1.88 23.65
C SER A 127 -2.36 -2.68 23.52
N HIS A 128 -1.80 -3.13 24.64
CA HIS A 128 -0.56 -3.93 24.64
C HIS A 128 -0.70 -5.28 23.93
N SER A 129 -1.88 -5.89 23.94
CA SER A 129 -2.11 -7.22 23.35
C SER A 129 -2.43 -7.20 21.86
N HIS A 130 -2.92 -6.08 21.33
CA HIS A 130 -3.43 -5.98 19.95
C HIS A 130 -2.82 -4.80 19.15
N GLY A 131 -1.77 -4.16 19.67
CA GLY A 131 -1.00 -3.15 18.95
C GLY A 131 -1.67 -1.78 18.79
N TYR A 132 -2.77 -1.50 19.50
CA TYR A 132 -3.41 -0.19 19.48
C TYR A 132 -2.59 0.86 20.25
N GLU A 133 -2.63 2.11 19.81
CA GLU A 133 -1.90 3.23 20.45
C GLU A 133 -2.81 4.16 21.25
N GLY A 134 -4.10 3.83 21.34
CA GLY A 134 -5.06 4.62 22.11
C GLY A 134 -6.50 4.34 21.70
N PHE A 135 -7.41 5.03 22.35
CA PHE A 135 -8.84 4.94 22.09
C PHE A 135 -9.50 6.32 22.16
N ALA A 136 -10.71 6.41 21.60
CA ALA A 136 -11.63 7.50 21.82
C ALA A 136 -13.06 6.96 21.90
N LEU A 137 -13.87 7.57 22.76
CA LEU A 137 -15.32 7.40 22.79
C LEU A 137 -15.93 8.67 22.18
N VAL A 138 -16.72 8.52 21.12
CA VAL A 138 -17.26 9.62 20.33
C VAL A 138 -18.78 9.53 20.29
N ASP A 139 -19.48 10.65 20.48
CA ASP A 139 -20.93 10.69 20.31
C ASP A 139 -21.34 10.67 18.83
N GLY A 140 -22.64 10.52 18.55
CA GLY A 140 -23.15 10.54 17.18
C GLY A 140 -22.99 11.89 16.46
N GLY A 141 -22.70 12.97 17.19
CA GLY A 141 -22.38 14.29 16.65
C GLY A 141 -20.88 14.52 16.39
N GLY A 142 -20.04 13.51 16.62
CA GLY A 142 -18.59 13.61 16.46
C GLY A 142 -17.84 14.29 17.61
N ARG A 143 -18.47 14.50 18.77
CA ARG A 143 -17.80 15.03 19.97
C ARG A 143 -17.12 13.91 20.74
N ILE A 144 -15.87 14.14 21.14
CA ILE A 144 -15.08 13.18 21.90
C ILE A 144 -15.48 13.26 23.38
N LEU A 145 -16.06 12.19 23.91
CA LEU A 145 -16.55 12.08 25.28
C LEU A 145 -15.46 11.58 26.24
N ALA A 146 -14.60 10.70 25.75
CA ALA A 146 -13.44 10.18 26.46
C ALA A 146 -12.34 9.86 25.44
N ALA A 147 -11.07 9.96 25.84
CA ALA A 147 -9.95 9.59 25.00
C ALA A 147 -8.74 9.19 25.86
N PHE A 148 -7.84 8.42 25.27
CA PHE A 148 -6.57 8.06 25.87
C PHE A 148 -5.75 9.31 26.24
N ASP A 149 -5.68 10.28 25.33
CA ASP A 149 -5.09 11.60 25.60
C ASP A 149 -6.20 12.59 26.00
N PRO A 150 -6.22 13.07 27.27
CA PRO A 150 -7.25 13.94 27.78
C PRO A 150 -7.42 15.26 27.01
N ARG A 151 -6.40 15.70 26.27
CA ARG A 151 -6.46 16.94 25.50
C ARG A 151 -7.54 16.92 24.43
N PHE A 152 -7.94 15.74 23.95
CA PHE A 152 -8.99 15.59 22.93
C PHE A 152 -10.40 15.60 23.50
N VAL A 153 -10.59 15.40 24.81
CA VAL A 153 -11.93 15.34 25.41
C VAL A 153 -12.65 16.67 25.25
N GLY A 154 -13.90 16.61 24.79
CA GLY A 154 -14.75 17.76 24.50
C GLY A 154 -14.54 18.38 23.12
N GLN A 155 -13.48 18.02 22.39
CA GLN A 155 -13.26 18.46 21.01
C GLN A 155 -14.22 17.73 20.05
N ARG A 156 -14.41 18.32 18.86
CA ARG A 156 -15.13 17.69 17.75
C ARG A 156 -14.14 17.14 16.74
N ILE A 157 -14.42 15.93 16.26
CA ILE A 157 -13.68 15.38 15.12
C ILE A 157 -13.92 16.22 13.88
N HIS A 158 -12.97 16.16 12.95
CA HIS A 158 -13.08 16.85 11.69
C HIS A 158 -14.25 16.31 10.85
N ALA A 159 -14.90 17.18 10.06
CA ALA A 159 -16.15 16.88 9.37
C ALA A 159 -16.05 15.70 8.39
N ASP A 160 -14.88 15.48 7.80
CA ASP A 160 -14.60 14.38 6.88
C ASP A 160 -14.61 12.99 7.55
N ARG A 161 -14.62 12.92 8.89
CA ARG A 161 -14.74 11.67 9.66
C ARG A 161 -16.17 11.39 10.13
N LEU A 162 -17.08 12.35 10.02
CA LEU A 162 -18.47 12.18 10.47
C LEU A 162 -19.19 11.06 9.72
N GLU A 163 -18.84 10.78 8.46
CA GLU A 163 -19.38 9.63 7.72
C GLU A 163 -19.03 8.30 8.40
N THR A 164 -17.80 8.15 8.89
CA THR A 164 -17.37 6.93 9.61
C THR A 164 -18.12 6.78 10.92
N ILE A 165 -18.32 7.88 11.65
CA ILE A 165 -19.12 7.87 12.88
C ILE A 165 -20.59 7.55 12.58
N GLY A 166 -21.16 8.13 11.52
CA GLY A 166 -22.53 7.86 11.08
C GLY A 166 -22.76 6.37 10.81
N ARG A 167 -21.90 5.76 10.00
CA ARG A 167 -21.94 4.30 9.72
C ARG A 167 -21.79 3.47 10.99
N ALA A 168 -20.90 3.87 11.91
CA ALA A 168 -20.77 3.19 13.18
C ALA A 168 -22.02 3.31 14.04
N MET A 169 -22.64 4.49 14.08
CA MET A 169 -23.93 4.71 14.76
C MET A 169 -25.11 3.99 14.10
N GLU A 170 -24.98 3.57 12.84
CA GLU A 170 -25.93 2.68 12.15
C GLU A 170 -25.72 1.20 12.50
N GLY A 171 -24.73 0.88 13.32
CA GLY A 171 -24.44 -0.49 13.77
C GLY A 171 -23.22 -1.13 13.12
N GLU A 172 -22.55 -0.45 12.18
CA GLU A 172 -21.42 -1.01 11.45
C GLU A 172 -20.10 -0.92 12.24
N THR A 173 -19.21 -1.91 12.13
CA THR A 173 -17.82 -1.76 12.54
C THR A 173 -16.96 -1.41 11.33
N VAL A 174 -16.38 -0.21 11.32
CA VAL A 174 -15.69 0.37 10.16
C VAL A 174 -14.21 0.57 10.47
N VAL A 175 -13.33 0.32 9.51
CA VAL A 175 -11.91 0.69 9.59
C VAL A 175 -11.66 1.86 8.63
N THR A 176 -10.98 2.89 9.11
CA THR A 176 -10.59 4.05 8.31
C THR A 176 -9.31 3.75 7.52
N ARG A 177 -9.18 4.34 6.33
CA ARG A 177 -7.89 4.45 5.63
C ARG A 177 -6.95 5.34 6.46
N PRO A 178 -5.61 5.23 6.30
CA PRO A 178 -4.67 6.17 6.91
C PRO A 178 -5.06 7.61 6.58
N PHE A 179 -5.08 8.47 7.59
CA PHE A 179 -5.35 9.90 7.43
C PHE A 179 -4.46 10.74 8.36
N PRO A 180 -4.31 12.04 8.06
CA PRO A 180 -3.55 12.96 8.91
C PRO A 180 -4.12 13.09 10.32
N TRP A 181 -3.34 12.71 11.33
CA TRP A 181 -3.63 12.99 12.73
C TRP A 181 -2.90 14.27 13.15
N ARG A 182 -3.65 15.37 13.27
CA ARG A 182 -3.10 16.66 13.73
C ARG A 182 -3.07 16.69 15.25
N LEU A 183 -1.89 16.45 15.82
CA LEU A 183 -1.56 16.78 17.20
C LEU A 183 -1.34 18.30 17.28
N VAL A 184 -2.31 19.07 17.80
CA VAL A 184 -2.01 20.43 18.25
C VAL A 184 -1.19 20.30 19.53
N SER A 185 0.13 20.18 19.40
CA SER A 185 1.05 20.16 20.54
C SER A 185 1.38 21.59 20.96
N PRO A 186 1.16 21.99 22.22
CA PRO A 186 1.56 23.30 22.71
C PRO A 186 3.09 23.49 22.76
N SER A 187 3.89 22.41 22.72
CA SER A 187 5.34 22.44 22.97
C SER A 187 6.23 22.19 21.76
N ARG A 188 5.68 21.77 20.60
CA ARG A 188 6.45 21.60 19.36
C ARG A 188 6.05 22.71 18.39
N SER A 189 7.04 23.53 18.00
CA SER A 189 6.89 24.61 17.03
C SER A 189 6.61 24.15 15.59
N THR A 190 6.60 22.83 15.36
CA THR A 190 6.30 22.18 14.09
C THR A 190 5.15 21.20 14.31
N GLU A 191 4.03 21.42 13.61
CA GLU A 191 2.92 20.47 13.51
C GLU A 191 3.46 19.17 12.87
N THR A 192 3.84 18.18 13.67
CA THR A 192 4.18 16.86 13.15
C THR A 192 2.89 16.13 12.82
N GLN A 193 2.56 16.06 11.53
CA GLN A 193 1.42 15.33 11.01
C GLN A 193 1.76 13.84 10.95
N GLU A 194 1.27 13.05 11.90
CA GLU A 194 1.42 11.59 11.87
C GLU A 194 0.25 10.97 11.12
N ALA A 195 0.49 9.89 10.35
CA ALA A 195 -0.58 9.14 9.75
C ALA A 195 -1.22 8.24 10.82
N THR A 196 -2.55 8.11 10.80
CA THR A 196 -3.21 7.17 11.71
C THR A 196 -4.41 6.52 11.06
N MET A 197 -4.75 5.33 11.55
CA MET A 197 -5.96 4.61 11.24
C MET A 197 -6.77 4.43 12.53
N PHE A 198 -8.05 4.16 12.36
CA PHE A 198 -8.96 3.79 13.44
C PHE A 198 -9.87 2.66 13.00
N VAL A 199 -10.13 1.73 13.90
CA VAL A 199 -11.33 0.88 13.86
C VAL A 199 -12.39 1.48 14.76
N ALA A 200 -13.57 1.75 14.22
CA ALA A 200 -14.70 2.38 14.89
C ALA A 200 -15.86 1.38 14.99
N THR A 201 -16.42 1.21 16.18
CA THR A 201 -17.52 0.27 16.45
C THR A 201 -18.59 0.92 17.34
N PRO A 202 -19.88 0.62 17.14
CA PRO A 202 -20.94 1.09 18.03
C PRO A 202 -20.79 0.54 19.45
N MET A 203 -21.07 1.41 20.41
CA MET A 203 -21.38 1.07 21.80
C MET A 203 -22.90 1.13 21.96
N HIS A 204 -23.48 0.12 22.62
CA HIS A 204 -24.93 0.00 22.75
C HIS A 204 -25.40 0.24 24.19
N ASP A 205 -26.65 0.69 24.33
CA ASP A 205 -27.35 0.65 25.61
C ASP A 205 -27.94 -0.75 25.92
N ASP A 206 -28.63 -0.87 27.04
CA ASP A 206 -29.30 -2.13 27.44
C ASP A 206 -30.42 -2.56 26.46
N ARG A 207 -30.87 -1.66 25.58
CA ARG A 207 -31.90 -1.91 24.54
C ARG A 207 -31.27 -2.18 23.17
N GLN A 208 -29.96 -2.39 23.11
CA GLN A 208 -29.22 -2.60 21.85
C GLN A 208 -29.29 -1.41 20.89
N GLN A 209 -29.50 -0.19 21.39
CA GLN A 209 -29.45 1.03 20.59
C GLN A 209 -28.03 1.63 20.64
N PRO A 210 -27.43 1.99 19.49
CA PRO A 210 -26.15 2.68 19.46
C PRO A 210 -26.23 4.03 20.20
N ILE A 211 -25.35 4.23 21.18
CA ILE A 211 -25.30 5.45 22.01
C ILE A 211 -24.03 6.26 21.82
N ALA A 212 -22.96 5.63 21.34
CA ALA A 212 -21.65 6.21 21.09
C ALA A 212 -20.85 5.28 20.17
N VAL A 213 -19.68 5.74 19.74
CA VAL A 213 -18.73 4.99 18.93
C VAL A 213 -17.43 4.84 19.72
N LEU A 214 -16.99 3.59 19.91
CA LEU A 214 -15.64 3.29 20.36
C LEU A 214 -14.70 3.25 19.15
N ALA A 215 -13.68 4.09 19.16
CA ALA A 215 -12.64 4.12 18.15
C ALA A 215 -11.30 3.69 18.76
N LEU A 216 -10.63 2.68 18.17
CA LEU A 216 -9.30 2.21 18.58
C LEU A 216 -8.26 2.64 17.53
N ARG A 217 -7.19 3.30 17.97
CA ARG A 217 -6.15 3.88 17.11
C ARG A 217 -5.18 2.80 16.64
N ILE A 218 -5.02 2.69 15.33
CA ILE A 218 -4.12 1.76 14.64
C ILE A 218 -2.99 2.59 13.98
N PRO A 219 -1.71 2.29 14.25
CA PRO A 219 -0.58 2.89 13.53
C PRO A 219 -0.39 2.21 12.16
N PRO A 220 -0.53 2.93 11.03
CA PRO A 220 -0.42 2.35 9.69
C PRO A 220 1.01 1.86 9.34
N GLU A 221 2.03 2.34 10.04
CA GLU A 221 3.43 1.97 9.82
C GLU A 221 3.78 0.58 10.37
N ARG A 222 2.89 -0.05 11.15
CA ARG A 222 3.09 -1.41 11.69
C ARG A 222 2.48 -2.45 10.75
N GLU A 223 1.60 -3.32 11.26
CA GLU A 223 1.05 -4.47 10.55
C GLU A 223 0.44 -4.13 9.17
N PHE A 224 -0.21 -2.97 9.02
CA PHE A 224 -0.75 -2.54 7.72
C PHE A 224 0.32 -2.43 6.64
N THR A 225 1.46 -1.81 6.98
CA THR A 225 2.62 -1.70 6.08
C THR A 225 3.36 -3.03 5.97
N GLU A 226 3.55 -3.74 7.08
CA GLU A 226 4.28 -5.01 7.10
C GLU A 226 3.63 -6.04 6.18
N ILE A 227 2.29 -6.16 6.19
CA ILE A 227 1.55 -7.06 5.30
C ILE A 227 1.93 -6.84 3.83
N LEU A 228 2.03 -5.58 3.41
CA LEU A 228 2.38 -5.20 2.03
C LEU A 228 3.86 -5.43 1.67
N GLN A 229 4.72 -5.67 2.66
CA GLN A 229 6.16 -5.84 2.46
C GLN A 229 6.63 -7.30 2.62
N ILE A 230 5.77 -8.20 3.09
CA ILE A 230 6.11 -9.63 3.28
C ILE A 230 6.36 -10.32 1.94
N ALA A 231 5.39 -10.27 1.04
CA ALA A 231 5.49 -10.90 -0.27
C ALA A 231 6.22 -9.96 -1.24
N ARG A 232 7.23 -10.48 -1.94
CA ARG A 232 8.04 -9.68 -2.87
C ARG A 232 8.39 -10.46 -4.13
N SER A 233 8.48 -9.74 -5.24
CA SER A 233 9.07 -10.26 -6.48
C SER A 233 10.47 -9.67 -6.66
N GLY A 234 11.49 -10.52 -6.51
CA GLY A 234 12.88 -10.13 -6.69
C GLY A 234 13.36 -8.99 -5.77
N GLU A 235 14.42 -8.31 -6.20
CA GLU A 235 15.08 -7.24 -5.44
C GLU A 235 14.45 -5.86 -5.63
N SER A 236 13.69 -5.66 -6.71
CA SER A 236 13.10 -4.36 -7.08
C SER A 236 11.58 -4.29 -6.90
N GLY A 237 10.92 -5.40 -6.56
CA GLY A 237 9.48 -5.39 -6.34
C GLY A 237 9.08 -4.71 -5.03
N GLU A 238 7.97 -3.99 -5.06
CA GLU A 238 7.25 -3.49 -3.87
C GLU A 238 5.74 -3.58 -4.11
N THR A 239 4.99 -3.81 -3.04
CA THR A 239 3.55 -3.56 -2.99
C THR A 239 3.33 -2.38 -2.05
N TYR A 240 2.45 -1.45 -2.43
CA TYR A 240 2.09 -0.30 -1.59
C TYR A 240 0.61 0.06 -1.76
N ALA A 241 0.07 0.75 -0.77
CA ALA A 241 -1.29 1.29 -0.79
C ALA A 241 -1.26 2.80 -1.02
N PHE A 242 -2.30 3.33 -1.67
CA PHE A 242 -2.44 4.76 -1.95
C PHE A 242 -3.91 5.19 -2.02
N ASP A 243 -4.17 6.50 -1.90
CA ASP A 243 -5.51 7.06 -2.00
C ASP A 243 -5.87 7.55 -3.42
N ARG A 244 -7.11 8.02 -3.57
CA ARG A 244 -7.64 8.52 -4.85
C ARG A 244 -6.91 9.74 -5.41
N ASP A 245 -6.13 10.43 -4.59
CA ASP A 245 -5.35 11.61 -4.96
C ASP A 245 -3.88 11.22 -5.26
N GLY A 246 -3.56 9.93 -5.14
CA GLY A 246 -2.24 9.36 -5.40
C GLY A 246 -1.28 9.43 -4.22
N TRP A 247 -1.72 9.80 -3.02
CA TRP A 247 -0.87 9.81 -1.83
C TRP A 247 -0.66 8.41 -1.29
N LEU A 248 0.57 8.08 -0.92
CA LEU A 248 0.87 6.81 -0.26
C LEU A 248 0.13 6.68 1.07
N LEU A 249 -0.46 5.52 1.30
CA LEU A 249 -1.12 5.12 2.54
C LEU A 249 -0.26 4.14 3.34
N SER A 250 0.65 3.41 2.69
CA SER A 250 1.64 2.55 3.34
C SER A 250 3.03 3.11 3.19
N ASP A 251 3.95 2.62 4.03
CA ASP A 251 5.36 2.94 3.89
C ASP A 251 5.96 2.32 2.61
N SER A 252 7.07 2.89 2.12
CA SER A 252 7.86 2.30 1.04
C SER A 252 9.19 1.80 1.58
N ARG A 253 9.58 0.59 1.16
CA ARG A 253 10.89 0.01 1.47
C ARG A 253 12.04 0.71 0.75
N PHE A 254 11.73 1.53 -0.26
CA PHE A 254 12.70 2.32 -1.02
C PHE A 254 12.81 3.75 -0.48
N ARG A 255 12.61 3.97 0.84
CA ARG A 255 12.72 5.28 1.47
C ARG A 255 14.04 5.99 1.18
N ASP A 256 15.16 5.28 1.24
CA ASP A 256 16.48 5.85 0.95
C ASP A 256 16.60 6.27 -0.52
N GLN A 257 15.94 5.53 -1.44
CA GLN A 257 15.84 5.93 -2.83
C GLN A 257 15.00 7.20 -2.97
N LEU A 258 13.81 7.27 -2.33
CA LEU A 258 12.98 8.47 -2.33
C LEU A 258 13.73 9.71 -1.81
N LYS A 259 14.58 9.56 -0.79
CA LYS A 259 15.48 10.61 -0.29
C LYS A 259 16.54 11.00 -1.33
N SER A 260 17.25 10.03 -1.90
CA SER A 260 18.30 10.29 -2.90
C SER A 260 17.77 10.92 -4.20
N LEU A 261 16.51 10.66 -4.55
CA LEU A 261 15.82 11.28 -5.68
C LEU A 261 15.27 12.68 -5.35
N GLY A 262 15.37 13.14 -4.10
CA GLY A 262 14.85 14.43 -3.65
C GLY A 262 13.32 14.49 -3.57
N ILE A 263 12.64 13.33 -3.59
CA ILE A 263 11.20 13.21 -3.39
C ILE A 263 10.86 13.43 -1.91
N MET A 264 11.75 13.00 -1.02
CA MET A 264 11.72 13.30 0.41
C MET A 264 12.97 14.09 0.82
N PRO A 265 12.91 14.90 1.90
CA PRO A 265 14.10 15.56 2.42
C PRO A 265 15.15 14.54 2.87
N ALA A 266 16.42 14.77 2.51
CA ALA A 266 17.51 13.83 2.78
C ALA A 266 17.68 13.51 4.27
N ASP A 267 17.50 14.51 5.14
CA ASP A 267 17.69 14.41 6.58
C ASP A 267 16.37 14.11 7.34
N SER A 268 15.30 13.74 6.64
CA SER A 268 14.00 13.45 7.28
C SER A 268 13.91 12.00 7.73
N ASP A 269 13.55 11.78 8.99
CA ASP A 269 13.17 10.45 9.51
C ASP A 269 11.65 10.18 9.38
N GLU A 270 10.92 11.07 8.71
CA GLU A 270 9.49 10.93 8.54
C GLU A 270 9.11 9.79 7.59
N SER A 271 7.94 9.21 7.83
CA SER A 271 7.33 8.21 6.95
C SER A 271 6.83 8.85 5.65
N PRO A 272 6.99 8.21 4.48
CA PRO A 272 6.41 8.66 3.20
C PRO A 272 4.88 8.62 3.18
N VAL A 273 4.25 7.92 4.15
CA VAL A 273 2.79 7.85 4.30
C VAL A 273 2.21 9.26 4.38
N LEU A 274 1.27 9.55 3.47
CA LEU A 274 0.59 10.84 3.29
C LEU A 274 1.54 12.03 3.04
N ARG A 275 2.77 11.77 2.60
CA ARG A 275 3.79 12.77 2.25
C ARG A 275 4.37 12.60 0.86
N VAL A 276 4.30 11.40 0.31
CA VAL A 276 4.74 11.09 -1.05
C VAL A 276 3.53 10.76 -1.91
N SER A 277 3.40 11.46 -3.04
CA SER A 277 2.41 11.16 -4.07
C SER A 277 3.05 10.37 -5.21
N ILE A 278 2.32 9.41 -5.79
CA ILE A 278 2.75 8.54 -6.88
C ILE A 278 2.50 9.24 -8.22
N ARG A 279 3.50 9.97 -8.70
CA ARG A 279 3.38 10.83 -9.88
C ARG A 279 4.51 10.55 -10.86
N ASP A 280 4.18 10.66 -12.15
CA ASP A 280 5.12 10.44 -13.25
C ASP A 280 5.94 11.72 -13.48
N PRO A 281 7.25 11.71 -13.20
CA PRO A 281 8.14 12.85 -13.46
C PRO A 281 8.37 13.15 -14.95
N GLY A 282 7.93 12.26 -15.86
CA GLY A 282 8.16 12.31 -17.29
C GLY A 282 9.60 11.98 -17.71
N VAL A 283 10.49 11.76 -16.73
CA VAL A 283 11.90 11.45 -16.91
C VAL A 283 12.37 10.46 -15.84
N ASP A 284 13.36 9.65 -16.16
CA ASP A 284 13.97 8.74 -15.19
C ASP A 284 14.84 9.53 -14.17
N LEU A 285 14.34 9.75 -12.95
CA LEU A 285 15.08 10.48 -11.91
C LEU A 285 16.30 9.69 -11.43
N THR A 286 16.32 8.36 -11.56
CA THR A 286 17.48 7.52 -11.16
C THR A 286 18.72 7.80 -12.00
N ARG A 287 18.55 8.40 -13.18
CA ARG A 287 19.64 8.86 -14.06
C ARG A 287 20.10 10.28 -13.78
N GLY A 288 19.68 10.88 -12.66
CA GLY A 288 20.01 12.26 -12.28
C GLY A 288 19.34 13.32 -13.16
N ARG A 289 18.29 12.94 -13.90
CA ARG A 289 17.46 13.89 -14.66
C ARG A 289 16.56 14.65 -13.70
N LYS A 290 16.13 15.85 -14.10
CA LYS A 290 15.19 16.66 -13.34
C LYS A 290 13.86 16.72 -14.07
N ALA A 291 12.76 16.54 -13.34
CA ALA A 291 11.43 16.75 -13.88
C ALA A 291 11.24 18.22 -14.30
N ASN A 292 10.49 18.43 -15.38
CA ASN A 292 10.19 19.78 -15.87
C ASN A 292 9.09 20.47 -15.05
N LEU A 293 8.24 19.68 -14.40
CA LEU A 293 7.11 20.16 -13.59
C LEU A 293 7.38 19.94 -12.10
N PRO A 294 6.91 20.86 -11.24
CA PRO A 294 6.75 20.61 -9.80
C PRO A 294 5.99 19.30 -9.53
N ARG A 295 6.29 18.63 -8.42
CA ARG A 295 5.75 17.28 -8.16
C ARG A 295 4.23 17.27 -8.08
N ASP A 296 3.61 18.27 -7.47
CA ASP A 296 2.15 18.43 -7.37
C ASP A 296 1.45 18.66 -8.72
N GLU A 297 2.15 19.19 -9.71
CA GLU A 297 1.67 19.39 -11.08
C GLU A 297 1.90 18.18 -12.00
N GLN A 298 2.74 17.22 -11.60
CA GLN A 298 3.00 16.01 -12.37
C GLN A 298 1.74 15.13 -12.44
N PRO A 299 1.45 14.46 -13.58
CA PRO A 299 0.34 13.52 -13.65
C PRO A 299 0.58 12.31 -12.74
N LEU A 300 -0.49 11.60 -12.39
CA LEU A 300 -0.38 10.29 -11.75
C LEU A 300 0.41 9.32 -12.64
N THR A 301 1.11 8.37 -12.02
CA THR A 301 1.74 7.30 -12.81
C THR A 301 0.70 6.47 -13.55
N HIS A 302 1.12 5.78 -14.61
CA HIS A 302 0.23 4.92 -15.39
C HIS A 302 -0.50 3.89 -14.51
N MET A 303 0.16 3.31 -13.51
CA MET A 303 -0.49 2.38 -12.58
C MET A 303 -1.50 3.08 -11.69
N ALA A 304 -1.11 4.18 -11.03
CA ALA A 304 -2.00 4.89 -10.11
C ALA A 304 -3.26 5.38 -10.83
N ALA A 305 -3.11 5.97 -12.02
CA ALA A 305 -4.22 6.45 -12.84
C ALA A 305 -5.19 5.30 -13.20
N ASN A 306 -4.68 4.17 -13.69
CA ASN A 306 -5.51 3.03 -14.07
C ASN A 306 -6.22 2.41 -12.87
N ALA A 307 -5.54 2.26 -11.73
CA ALA A 307 -6.12 1.69 -10.52
C ALA A 307 -7.24 2.58 -9.93
N ILE A 308 -7.04 3.90 -9.92
CA ILE A 308 -8.05 4.86 -9.46
C ILE A 308 -9.27 4.84 -10.38
N ASP A 309 -9.05 4.86 -11.69
CA ASP A 309 -10.10 4.81 -12.70
C ASP A 309 -10.90 3.49 -12.67
N ALA A 310 -10.22 2.35 -12.48
CA ALA A 310 -10.87 1.07 -12.23
C ALA A 310 -11.70 1.08 -10.94
N GLY A 311 -11.15 1.59 -9.84
CA GLY A 311 -11.85 1.71 -8.56
C GLY A 311 -13.09 2.61 -8.63
N ILE A 312 -13.04 3.72 -9.37
CA ILE A 312 -14.21 4.60 -9.60
C ILE A 312 -15.32 3.86 -10.36
N ARG A 313 -14.97 2.95 -11.28
CA ARG A 313 -15.93 2.08 -11.99
C ARG A 313 -16.42 0.89 -11.17
N GLY A 314 -15.84 0.63 -10.00
CA GLY A 314 -16.09 -0.60 -9.22
C GLY A 314 -15.51 -1.85 -9.87
N ASP A 315 -14.44 -1.70 -10.65
CA ASP A 315 -13.69 -2.82 -11.25
C ASP A 315 -12.56 -3.25 -10.32
N ASP A 316 -12.75 -4.40 -9.66
CA ASP A 316 -11.77 -5.02 -8.77
C ASP A 316 -10.75 -5.90 -9.51
N SER A 317 -10.68 -5.84 -10.84
CA SER A 317 -9.76 -6.65 -11.64
C SER A 317 -8.30 -6.17 -11.49
N ILE A 318 -7.37 -7.13 -11.52
CA ILE A 318 -5.94 -6.82 -11.43
C ILE A 318 -5.39 -6.52 -12.83
N HIS A 319 -5.13 -5.24 -13.06
CA HIS A 319 -4.42 -4.75 -14.24
C HIS A 319 -2.91 -4.99 -14.11
N VAL A 320 -2.25 -5.31 -15.22
CA VAL A 320 -0.80 -5.57 -15.25
C VAL A 320 -0.18 -4.88 -16.46
N ASN A 321 0.92 -4.17 -16.23
CA ASN A 321 1.78 -3.61 -17.26
C ASN A 321 3.21 -4.14 -17.05
N VAL A 322 3.75 -4.82 -18.06
CA VAL A 322 5.14 -5.35 -18.07
C VAL A 322 6.05 -4.63 -19.07
N ASP A 323 5.54 -3.64 -19.79
CA ASP A 323 6.32 -2.78 -20.70
C ASP A 323 7.07 -1.69 -19.92
N GLY A 324 6.58 -1.32 -18.74
CA GLY A 324 7.16 -0.33 -17.85
C GLY A 324 6.73 1.11 -18.15
N TYR A 325 6.99 2.01 -17.21
CA TYR A 325 6.76 3.45 -17.29
C TYR A 325 7.66 4.13 -16.25
N ALA A 326 7.77 5.47 -16.28
CA ALA A 326 8.49 6.20 -15.25
C ALA A 326 7.62 6.35 -13.99
N ASP A 327 8.11 5.90 -12.84
CA ASP A 327 7.35 5.80 -11.59
C ASP A 327 7.94 6.58 -10.41
N TYR A 328 9.20 7.02 -10.51
CA TYR A 328 9.81 8.02 -9.62
C TYR A 328 11.01 8.72 -10.23
#